data_AF-A0A1D2M4P4-F1
#
_entry.id   AF-A0A1D2M4P4-F1
#
_cell.length_a   1.000
_cell.length_b   1.000
_cell.length_c   1.000
_cell.angle_alpha   90.00
_cell.angle_beta   90.00
_cell.angle_gamma   90.00
#
_symmetry.space_group_name_H-M   'P 1'
#
loop_
_entity.id
_entity.type
_entity.pdbx_description
1 polymer ?
#
loop_
_entity_poly.entity_id
_entity_poly.type
_entity_poly.pdbx_seq_one_letter_code
_entity_poly.pdbx_strand_id
1 'polypeptide(L)'
;MMPTDNYGGECGTISPKTGFLNNCGYNGAFEALNYIHGGELIRPTSSTKAVGDLRLFDQSEFFNNKPKLASMDESGFVYIPTACKNGTQCALHVAFHGCTQNRETYADMYPMKGGYLEVAELNNIIILFPQIAKTASNPHACWDYWGYLNIMFVCKMTCCTNN
;
A
#
# COMPACT_ATOMS: atom_id res chain seq x y z
N MET A 1 -8.96 3.40 9.55
CA MET A 1 -9.06 1.95 9.26
C MET A 1 -9.49 1.81 7.82
N MET A 2 -8.87 0.88 7.10
CA MET A 2 -9.22 0.69 5.70
C MET A 2 -10.47 -0.19 5.63
N PRO A 3 -11.56 0.28 4.97
CA PRO A 3 -12.74 -0.53 4.76
C PRO A 3 -12.47 -1.54 3.65
N THR A 4 -12.77 -2.81 3.92
CA THR A 4 -12.68 -3.89 2.95
C THR A 4 -14.04 -4.55 2.78
N ASP A 5 -14.16 -5.33 1.70
CA ASP A 5 -15.40 -5.99 1.33
C ASP A 5 -15.68 -7.26 2.15
N ASN A 6 -14.62 -7.96 2.57
CA ASN A 6 -14.75 -9.32 3.11
C ASN A 6 -13.70 -9.72 4.17
N TYR A 7 -12.86 -8.79 4.65
CA TYR A 7 -11.82 -9.08 5.63
C TYR A 7 -11.72 -8.03 6.74
N GLY A 8 -11.49 -8.49 7.96
CA GLY A 8 -11.13 -7.63 9.08
C GLY A 8 -12.15 -7.65 10.21
N GLY A 9 -11.95 -6.73 11.17
CA GLY A 9 -12.87 -6.57 12.30
C GLY A 9 -14.18 -5.87 11.91
N GLU A 10 -15.03 -5.66 12.90
CA GLU A 10 -16.34 -5.02 12.70
C GLU A 10 -16.19 -3.59 12.20
N CYS A 11 -16.98 -3.20 11.20
CA CYS A 11 -16.95 -1.82 10.69
C CYS A 11 -17.20 -0.79 11.80
N GLY A 12 -16.47 0.33 11.78
CA GLY A 12 -16.57 1.38 12.81
C GLY A 12 -15.80 1.11 14.11
N THR A 13 -15.13 -0.04 14.25
CA THR A 13 -14.35 -0.39 15.45
C THR A 13 -12.85 -0.37 15.20
N ILE A 14 -12.04 0.05 16.18
CA ILE A 14 -10.58 -0.07 16.08
C ILE A 14 -10.21 -1.55 16.19
N SER A 15 -9.62 -2.10 15.12
CA SER A 15 -9.35 -3.54 15.00
C SER A 15 -7.86 -3.86 14.86
N PRO A 16 -7.04 -3.79 15.93
CA PRO A 16 -5.61 -4.10 15.84
C PRO A 16 -5.33 -5.56 15.51
N LYS A 17 -6.21 -6.49 15.88
CA LYS A 17 -6.05 -7.92 15.60
C LYS A 17 -6.06 -8.25 14.10
N THR A 18 -6.68 -7.38 13.30
CA THR A 18 -6.78 -7.51 11.83
C THR A 18 -6.02 -6.40 11.12
N GLY A 19 -4.99 -5.86 11.79
CA GLY A 19 -4.12 -4.84 11.22
C GLY A 19 -4.88 -3.58 10.80
N PHE A 20 -5.90 -3.17 11.55
CA PHE A 20 -6.72 -1.98 11.25
C PHE A 20 -7.45 -2.02 9.90
N LEU A 21 -7.68 -3.22 9.40
CA LEU A 21 -8.60 -3.54 8.31
C LEU A 21 -9.93 -3.97 8.91
N ASN A 22 -11.03 -3.48 8.33
CA ASN A 22 -12.38 -3.80 8.79
C ASN A 22 -13.23 -4.31 7.64
N ASN A 23 -14.04 -5.33 7.91
CA ASN A 23 -15.04 -5.80 6.96
C ASN A 23 -16.26 -4.87 7.06
N CYS A 24 -16.41 -4.02 6.06
CA CYS A 24 -17.49 -3.04 5.98
C CYS A 24 -18.48 -3.36 4.85
N GLY A 25 -18.33 -4.50 4.15
CA GLY A 25 -19.06 -4.77 2.91
C GLY A 25 -18.85 -3.66 1.87
N TYR A 26 -17.67 -3.03 1.92
CA TYR A 26 -17.32 -1.87 1.10
C TYR A 26 -15.87 -2.00 0.65
N ASN A 27 -15.66 -2.22 -0.64
CA ASN A 27 -14.33 -2.34 -1.22
C ASN A 27 -13.68 -0.95 -1.41
N GLY A 28 -13.12 -0.38 -0.35
CA GLY A 28 -12.51 0.96 -0.40
C GLY A 28 -11.37 1.09 -1.41
N ALA A 29 -10.61 0.01 -1.64
CA ALA A 29 -9.55 -0.02 -2.65
C ALA A 29 -10.12 0.16 -4.06
N PHE A 30 -11.18 -0.59 -4.40
CA PHE A 30 -11.86 -0.47 -5.69
C PHE A 30 -12.41 0.94 -5.89
N GLU A 31 -13.13 1.49 -4.91
CA GLU A 31 -13.80 2.78 -5.09
C GLU A 31 -12.81 3.92 -5.31
N ALA A 32 -11.71 3.91 -4.56
CA ALA A 32 -10.64 4.90 -4.72
C ALA A 32 -9.96 4.77 -6.10
N LEU A 33 -9.57 3.55 -6.49
CA LEU A 33 -8.94 3.31 -7.79
C LEU A 33 -9.89 3.62 -8.95
N ASN A 34 -11.15 3.21 -8.84
CA ASN A 34 -12.15 3.44 -9.88
C ASN A 34 -12.36 4.93 -10.11
N TYR A 35 -12.45 5.72 -9.03
CA TYR A 35 -12.53 7.18 -9.14
C TYR A 35 -11.30 7.77 -9.86
N ILE A 36 -10.09 7.36 -9.47
CA ILE A 36 -8.84 7.85 -10.08
C ILE A 36 -8.75 7.49 -11.58
N HIS A 37 -9.26 6.32 -11.96
CA HIS A 37 -9.23 5.80 -13.33
C HIS A 37 -10.48 6.16 -14.15
N GLY A 38 -11.27 7.16 -13.74
CA GLY A 38 -12.38 7.68 -14.54
C GLY A 38 -13.71 6.90 -14.44
N GLY A 39 -13.81 5.95 -13.51
CA GLY A 39 -15.06 5.24 -13.20
C GLY A 39 -15.32 3.97 -14.00
N GLU A 40 -14.35 3.52 -14.81
CA GLU A 40 -14.51 2.43 -15.78
C GLU A 40 -13.86 1.10 -15.36
N LEU A 41 -13.34 1.01 -14.13
CA LEU A 41 -12.71 -0.22 -13.65
C LEU A 41 -13.73 -1.33 -13.42
N ILE A 42 -13.32 -2.55 -13.71
CA ILE A 42 -14.08 -3.77 -13.44
C ILE A 42 -14.00 -4.07 -11.94
N ARG A 43 -15.15 -4.12 -11.27
CA ARG A 43 -15.25 -4.45 -9.85
C ARG A 43 -14.95 -5.94 -9.62
N PRO A 44 -14.06 -6.29 -8.67
CA PRO A 44 -13.89 -7.67 -8.24
C PRO A 44 -15.18 -8.27 -7.66
N THR A 45 -15.37 -9.55 -7.89
CA THR A 45 -16.42 -10.34 -7.26
C THR A 45 -15.80 -11.35 -6.29
N SER A 46 -16.63 -12.08 -5.54
CA SER A 46 -16.15 -13.12 -4.61
C SER A 46 -15.37 -14.26 -5.30
N SER A 47 -15.54 -14.44 -6.61
CA SER A 47 -14.80 -15.43 -7.40
C SER A 47 -13.49 -14.89 -7.98
N THR A 48 -13.26 -13.57 -7.95
CA THR A 48 -12.01 -12.98 -8.45
C THR A 48 -10.82 -13.46 -7.62
N LYS A 49 -9.77 -13.90 -8.30
CA LYS A 49 -8.53 -14.36 -7.67
C LYS A 49 -7.36 -13.51 -8.16
N ALA A 50 -6.61 -12.96 -7.21
CA ALA A 50 -5.33 -12.32 -7.43
C ALA A 50 -4.24 -13.39 -7.63
N VAL A 51 -4.04 -13.85 -8.86
CA VAL A 51 -3.07 -14.93 -9.20
C VAL A 51 -1.72 -14.42 -9.69
N GLY A 52 -1.58 -13.11 -9.90
CA GLY A 52 -0.29 -12.47 -10.13
C GLY A 52 0.67 -12.56 -8.93
N ASP A 53 1.81 -11.88 -9.03
CA ASP A 53 2.89 -12.05 -8.07
C ASP A 53 2.94 -10.87 -7.09
N LEU A 54 2.79 -11.14 -5.79
CA LEU A 54 3.22 -10.23 -4.73
C LEU A 54 4.69 -10.53 -4.38
N ARG A 55 5.57 -9.56 -4.62
CA ARG A 55 7.03 -9.71 -4.42
C ARG A 55 7.56 -8.62 -3.52
N LEU A 56 8.64 -8.94 -2.81
CA LEU A 56 9.47 -7.93 -2.16
C LEU A 56 10.41 -7.28 -3.18
N PHE A 57 10.70 -6.00 -2.99
CA PHE A 57 11.78 -5.28 -3.68
C PHE A 57 12.62 -4.53 -2.65
N ASP A 58 13.88 -4.28 -2.98
CA ASP A 58 14.82 -3.55 -2.12
C ASP A 58 14.53 -2.05 -2.20
N GLN A 59 14.24 -1.42 -1.06
CA GLN A 59 14.06 0.04 -0.98
C GLN A 59 15.39 0.75 -0.70
N SER A 60 16.40 0.03 -0.23
CA SER A 60 17.67 0.60 0.25
C SER A 60 18.43 1.34 -0.86
N GLU A 61 18.26 0.89 -2.11
CA GLU A 61 18.84 1.52 -3.30
C GLU A 61 18.45 3.00 -3.43
N PHE A 62 17.27 3.38 -2.94
CA PHE A 62 16.76 4.75 -3.00
C PHE A 62 17.24 5.65 -1.85
N PHE A 63 18.04 5.11 -0.91
CA PHE A 63 18.46 5.83 0.30
C PHE A 63 19.96 5.71 0.57
N ASN A 64 20.79 5.62 -0.48
CA ASN A 64 22.25 5.42 -0.35
C ASN A 64 22.58 4.22 0.58
N ASN A 65 21.79 3.15 0.50
CA ASN A 65 21.84 1.97 1.36
C ASN A 65 21.65 2.25 2.87
N LYS A 66 20.96 3.35 3.22
CA LYS A 66 20.66 3.75 4.61
C LYS A 66 19.18 4.13 4.79
N PRO A 67 18.21 3.26 4.43
CA PRO A 67 16.78 3.59 4.43
C PRO A 67 16.24 4.00 5.81
N LYS A 68 16.77 3.42 6.89
CA LYS A 68 16.35 3.75 8.27
C LYS A 68 16.59 5.21 8.67
N LEU A 69 17.57 5.90 8.06
CA LEU A 69 17.76 7.35 8.28
C LEU A 69 16.58 8.18 7.76
N ALA A 70 15.81 7.62 6.82
CA ALA A 70 14.58 8.16 6.29
C ALA A 70 13.34 7.46 6.88
N SER A 71 13.48 6.68 7.96
CA SER A 71 12.44 5.82 8.52
C SER A 71 11.87 4.79 7.54
N MET A 72 12.54 4.52 6.43
CA MET A 72 12.08 3.54 5.46
C MET A 72 12.58 2.14 5.85
N ASP A 73 11.77 1.12 5.55
CA ASP A 73 12.21 -0.26 5.63
C ASP A 73 13.22 -0.57 4.50
N GLU A 74 13.98 -1.64 4.65
CA GLU A 74 14.87 -2.17 3.61
C GLU A 74 14.08 -2.80 2.46
N SER A 75 12.84 -3.25 2.70
CA SER A 75 12.03 -3.86 1.64
C SER A 75 10.60 -3.36 1.59
N GLY A 76 10.10 -3.14 0.37
CA GLY A 76 8.71 -2.85 0.06
C GLY A 76 8.05 -4.00 -0.69
N PHE A 77 6.73 -3.95 -0.88
CA PHE A 77 6.03 -4.93 -1.72
C PHE A 77 5.62 -4.32 -3.07
N VAL A 78 5.60 -5.16 -4.10
CA VAL A 78 4.99 -4.85 -5.39
C VAL A 78 4.12 -6.02 -5.83
N TYR A 79 2.89 -5.72 -6.25
CA TYR A 79 2.01 -6.67 -6.89
C TYR A 79 2.01 -6.46 -8.40
N ILE A 80 2.31 -7.51 -9.15
CA ILE A 80 2.35 -7.49 -10.61
C ILE A 80 1.27 -8.42 -11.16
N PRO A 81 0.22 -7.88 -11.78
CA PRO A 81 -0.82 -8.69 -12.41
C PRO A 81 -0.30 -9.64 -13.48
N THR A 82 -1.00 -10.75 -13.70
CA THR A 82 -0.62 -11.75 -14.72
C THR A 82 -0.52 -11.14 -16.12
N ALA A 83 -1.48 -10.30 -16.49
CA ALA A 83 -1.49 -9.61 -17.77
C ALA A 83 -0.27 -8.69 -17.96
N CYS A 84 0.15 -7.97 -16.91
CA CYS A 84 1.32 -7.10 -16.92
C CYS A 84 2.62 -7.89 -17.10
N LYS A 85 2.73 -9.06 -16.44
CA LYS A 85 3.87 -9.96 -16.63
C LYS A 85 3.98 -10.46 -18.08
N ASN A 86 2.85 -10.60 -18.76
CA ASN A 86 2.77 -11.07 -20.14
C ASN A 86 2.90 -9.94 -21.19
N GLY A 87 3.33 -8.74 -20.79
CA GLY A 87 3.64 -7.63 -21.70
C GLY A 87 2.48 -6.69 -22.00
N THR A 88 1.36 -6.82 -21.29
CA THR A 88 0.27 -5.84 -21.37
C THR A 88 0.74 -4.50 -20.78
N GLN A 89 0.36 -3.38 -21.40
CA GLN A 89 0.58 -2.08 -20.82
C GLN A 89 -0.25 -1.93 -19.54
N CYS A 90 0.41 -1.54 -18.45
CA CYS A 90 -0.21 -1.44 -17.14
C CYS A 90 -0.04 -0.07 -16.51
N ALA A 91 -1.06 0.34 -15.75
CA ALA A 91 -0.95 1.49 -14.86
C ALA A 91 -0.14 1.11 -13.61
N LEU A 92 0.33 2.12 -12.87
CA LEU A 92 0.97 1.97 -11.58
C LEU A 92 0.21 2.78 -10.54
N HIS A 93 -0.12 2.16 -9.40
CA HIS A 93 -0.66 2.84 -8.25
C HIS A 93 0.22 2.59 -7.02
N VAL A 94 0.41 3.60 -6.19
CA VAL A 94 1.16 3.49 -4.94
C VAL A 94 0.17 3.53 -3.77
N ALA A 95 0.08 2.41 -3.04
CA ALA A 95 -0.82 2.25 -1.90
C ALA A 95 -0.05 2.33 -0.58
N PHE A 96 -0.29 3.39 0.17
CA PHE A 96 0.38 3.65 1.46
C PHE A 96 -0.39 3.03 2.61
N HIS A 97 0.27 2.22 3.44
CA HIS A 97 -0.31 1.69 4.68
C HIS A 97 -0.45 2.80 5.74
N GLY A 98 -1.35 2.63 6.72
CA GLY A 98 -1.45 3.53 7.86
C GLY A 98 -0.35 3.34 8.90
N CYS A 99 -0.31 4.21 9.91
CA CYS A 99 0.55 4.01 11.08
C CYS A 99 0.35 2.62 11.67
N THR A 100 1.43 1.99 12.13
CA THR A 100 1.52 0.64 12.70
C THR A 100 1.15 -0.50 11.76
N GLN A 101 0.72 -0.22 10.52
CA GLN A 101 0.40 -1.24 9.50
C GLN A 101 1.62 -1.64 8.65
N ASN A 102 2.83 -1.35 9.11
CA ASN A 102 4.06 -1.65 8.39
C ASN A 102 4.43 -3.14 8.45
N ARG A 103 5.31 -3.58 7.53
CA ARG A 103 5.75 -4.97 7.38
C ARG A 103 6.28 -5.60 8.68
N GLU A 104 7.05 -4.85 9.46
CA GLU A 104 7.58 -5.34 10.73
C GLU A 104 6.47 -5.71 11.72
N THR A 105 5.31 -5.03 11.67
CA THR A 105 4.21 -5.24 12.62
C THR A 105 3.17 -6.23 12.12
N TYR A 106 2.80 -6.17 10.83
CA TYR A 106 1.72 -6.98 10.25
C TYR A 106 2.11 -7.76 9.00
N ALA A 107 3.41 -7.93 8.74
CA ALA A 107 3.92 -8.62 7.56
C ALA A 107 3.30 -8.07 6.26
N ASP A 108 2.64 -8.92 5.48
CA ASP A 108 2.01 -8.59 4.20
C ASP A 108 0.49 -8.34 4.33
N MET A 109 -0.04 -8.20 5.54
CA MET A 109 -1.49 -8.13 5.76
C MET A 109 -2.15 -6.97 5.02
N TYR A 110 -1.54 -5.77 5.02
CA TYR A 110 -2.09 -4.62 4.29
C TYR A 110 -2.13 -4.87 2.76
N PRO A 111 -1.02 -5.24 2.09
CA PRO A 111 -1.05 -5.66 0.69
C PRO A 111 -2.05 -6.79 0.39
N MET A 112 -2.05 -7.85 1.20
CA MET A 112 -2.81 -9.07 0.93
C MET A 112 -4.30 -8.97 1.23
N LYS A 113 -4.70 -8.08 2.15
CA LYS A 113 -6.07 -8.02 2.68
C LYS A 113 -6.74 -6.68 2.53
N GLY A 114 -6.04 -5.65 2.05
CA GLY A 114 -6.63 -4.34 1.75
C GLY A 114 -7.60 -4.34 0.57
N GLY A 115 -7.66 -5.42 -0.24
CA GLY A 115 -8.55 -5.53 -1.40
C GLY A 115 -7.99 -4.91 -2.69
N TYR A 116 -6.71 -4.52 -2.67
CA TYR A 116 -6.04 -3.96 -3.86
C TYR A 116 -5.72 -5.01 -4.92
N LEU A 117 -5.33 -6.23 -4.51
CA LEU A 117 -4.74 -7.22 -5.43
C LEU A 117 -5.76 -7.72 -6.47
N GLU A 118 -7.01 -7.96 -6.05
CA GLU A 118 -8.06 -8.40 -6.96
C GLU A 118 -8.48 -7.29 -7.93
N VAL A 119 -8.50 -6.04 -7.48
CA VAL A 119 -8.76 -4.89 -8.37
C VAL A 119 -7.62 -4.77 -9.39
N ALA A 120 -6.39 -4.86 -8.92
CA ALA A 120 -5.18 -4.81 -9.74
C ALA A 120 -5.14 -5.89 -10.82
N GLU A 121 -5.44 -7.14 -10.46
CA GLU A 121 -5.41 -8.29 -11.36
C GLU A 121 -6.43 -8.14 -12.51
N LEU A 122 -7.63 -7.64 -12.22
CA LEU A 122 -8.68 -7.45 -13.24
C LEU A 122 -8.44 -6.26 -14.17
N ASN A 123 -7.69 -5.26 -13.71
CA ASN A 123 -7.65 -3.95 -14.35
C ASN A 123 -6.25 -3.56 -14.85
N ASN A 124 -5.30 -4.50 -14.88
CA ASN A 124 -3.93 -4.26 -15.37
C ASN A 124 -3.24 -3.11 -14.61
N ILE A 125 -3.34 -3.11 -13.29
CA ILE A 125 -2.75 -2.08 -12.42
C ILE A 125 -1.67 -2.74 -11.56
N ILE A 126 -0.42 -2.34 -11.70
CA ILE A 126 0.64 -2.71 -10.78
C ILE A 126 0.45 -1.91 -9.49
N ILE A 127 0.52 -2.58 -8.33
CA ILE A 127 0.40 -1.89 -7.03
C ILE A 127 1.74 -1.93 -6.31
N LEU A 128 2.28 -0.76 -6.00
CA LEU A 128 3.45 -0.60 -5.14
C LEU A 128 3.00 -0.32 -3.71
N PHE A 129 3.55 -1.03 -2.74
CA PHE A 129 3.32 -0.83 -1.31
C PHE A 129 4.65 -0.53 -0.61
N PRO A 130 5.13 0.73 -0.66
CA PRO A 130 6.31 1.13 0.09
C PRO A 130 6.11 0.88 1.60
N GLN A 131 7.20 0.58 2.31
CA GLN A 131 7.17 0.20 3.73
C GLN A 131 8.05 1.11 4.58
N ILE A 132 7.54 1.45 5.76
CA ILE A 132 8.22 2.23 6.78
C ILE A 132 8.77 1.30 7.87
N ALA A 133 9.97 1.60 8.36
CA ALA A 133 10.54 0.98 9.54
C ALA A 133 10.28 1.82 10.79
N LYS A 134 10.12 1.16 11.94
CA LYS A 134 10.08 1.84 13.22
C LYS A 134 11.44 2.45 13.53
N THR A 135 11.42 3.65 14.10
CA THR A 135 12.61 4.32 14.64
C THR A 135 12.27 4.91 16.02
N ALA A 136 13.29 5.35 16.77
CA ALA A 136 13.05 5.99 18.06
C ALA A 136 12.20 7.28 17.93
N SER A 137 12.36 8.03 16.83
CA SER A 137 11.57 9.22 16.53
C SER A 137 10.23 8.92 15.84
N ASN A 138 10.03 7.71 15.31
CA ASN A 138 8.80 7.24 14.68
C ASN A 138 8.44 5.83 15.16
N PRO A 139 8.02 5.67 16.43
CA PRO A 139 7.77 4.36 17.04
C PRO A 139 6.55 3.64 16.42
N HIS A 140 5.68 4.38 15.75
CA HIS A 140 4.48 3.86 15.11
C HIS A 140 4.67 3.61 13.61
N ALA A 141 5.87 3.78 13.05
CA ALA A 141 6.12 3.62 11.61
C ALA A 141 5.08 4.35 10.75
N CYS A 142 4.80 5.61 11.08
CA CYS A 142 3.94 6.50 10.31
C CYS A 142 4.68 7.14 9.15
N TRP A 143 3.98 7.42 8.04
CA TRP A 143 4.47 8.32 7.01
C TRP A 143 4.78 9.69 7.62
N ASP A 144 5.83 10.35 7.12
CA ASP A 144 6.26 11.64 7.63
C ASP A 144 5.27 12.74 7.19
N TYR A 145 4.17 12.87 7.92
CA TYR A 145 3.18 13.93 7.74
C TYR A 145 3.32 15.07 8.75
N TRP A 146 4.29 15.00 9.66
CA TRP A 146 4.51 15.99 10.72
C TRP A 146 5.97 16.48 10.85
N GLY A 147 6.87 16.10 9.94
CA GLY A 147 8.21 16.66 9.84
C GLY A 147 9.25 16.04 10.78
N TYR A 148 9.11 14.78 11.19
CA TYR A 148 10.05 14.17 12.14
C TYR A 148 11.41 13.87 11.53
N LEU A 149 11.53 13.85 10.20
CA LEU A 149 12.82 13.72 9.52
C LEU A 149 13.45 15.10 9.25
N ASN A 150 12.67 16.04 8.71
CA ASN A 150 13.02 17.46 8.56
C ASN A 150 11.82 18.29 8.05
N ILE A 151 12.03 19.60 7.88
CA ILE A 151 11.00 20.55 7.44
C ILE A 151 10.49 20.30 6.01
N MET A 152 11.20 19.51 5.19
CA MET A 152 10.83 19.19 3.81
C MET A 152 9.96 17.93 3.69
N PHE A 153 9.27 17.51 4.75
CA PHE A 153 8.42 16.32 4.72
C PHE A 153 7.37 16.34 3.59
N VAL A 154 6.84 17.54 3.25
CA VAL A 154 5.93 17.76 2.13
C VAL A 154 6.55 17.37 0.79
N CYS A 155 7.85 17.62 0.62
CA CYS A 155 8.60 17.34 -0.61
C CYS A 155 9.04 15.88 -0.78
N LYS A 156 8.67 15.00 0.15
CA LYS A 156 8.98 13.57 0.08
C LYS A 156 7.80 12.74 -0.41
N MET A 157 6.59 13.29 -0.34
CA MET A 157 5.36 12.71 -0.93
C MET A 157 5.02 13.31 -2.31
N THR A 158 5.65 14.43 -2.68
CA THR A 158 5.54 15.06 -4.00
C THR A 158 6.93 15.45 -4.50
N CYS A 159 7.22 15.23 -5.79
CA CYS A 159 8.49 15.55 -6.41
C CYS A 159 8.80 17.05 -6.31
N CYS A 160 9.56 17.47 -5.29
CA CYS A 160 10.12 18.82 -5.23
C CYS A 160 11.56 18.77 -5.75
N THR A 161 11.84 19.55 -6.78
CA THR A 161 13.21 19.88 -7.16
C THR A 161 13.73 20.98 -6.24
N ASN A 162 14.90 20.77 -5.64
CA ASN A 162 15.67 21.85 -5.03
C ASN A 162 16.19 22.74 -6.18
N ASN A 163 15.62 23.93 -6.34
CA ASN A 163 16.33 25.03 -7.00
C ASN A 163 16.99 25.89 -5.92
#